data_AF-A0A1W9LHT5-F1
#
_entry.id   AF-A0A1W9LHT5-F1
#
_cell.length_a   1.000
_cell.length_b   1.000
_cell.length_c   1.000
_cell.angle_alpha   90.00
_cell.angle_beta   90.00
_cell.angle_gamma   90.00
#
_symmetry.space_group_name_H-M   'P 1'
#
loop_
_entity.id
_entity.type
_entity.pdbx_description
1 polymer ?
#
loop_
_entity_poly.entity_id
_entity_poly.type
_entity_poly.pdbx_seq_one_letter_code
_entity_poly.pdbx_strand_id
1 'polypeptide(L)'
;MKKMTCILGAHFSISGGLHEALHEAKRYGCLALQMFTKNSRAWKERTVSDEEIELFKKTRQKTGIKFIASHSSYLINLAAPD
;
A
#
# COMPACT_ATOMS: atom_id res chain seq x y z
N MET A 1 -15.98 20.95 -19.54
CA MET A 1 -16.21 19.60 -18.97
C MET A 1 -15.20 19.37 -17.83
N LYS A 2 -15.65 19.21 -16.59
CA LYS A 2 -14.77 18.72 -15.51
C LYS A 2 -14.37 17.29 -15.86
N LYS A 3 -13.09 17.04 -16.12
CA LYS A 3 -12.57 15.70 -16.38
C LYS A 3 -12.90 14.86 -15.14
N MET A 4 -13.84 13.93 -15.26
CA MET A 4 -14.11 12.95 -14.19
C MET A 4 -12.88 12.06 -14.11
N THR A 5 -11.95 12.38 -13.20
CA THR A 5 -10.77 11.57 -12.96
C THR A 5 -11.21 10.31 -12.24
N CYS A 6 -11.43 9.24 -13.00
CA CYS A 6 -11.59 7.90 -12.44
C CYS A 6 -10.39 7.57 -11.56
N ILE A 7 -10.66 7.18 -10.32
CA ILE A 7 -9.62 6.76 -9.38
C ILE A 7 -9.26 5.33 -9.75
N LEU A 8 -8.17 5.17 -10.50
CA LEU A 8 -7.68 3.86 -10.94
C LEU A 8 -6.37 3.49 -10.25
N GLY A 9 -6.31 2.23 -9.83
CA GLY A 9 -5.19 1.61 -9.14
C GLY A 9 -5.29 0.09 -9.16
N ALA A 10 -4.28 -0.56 -8.60
CA ALA A 10 -4.24 -2.01 -8.43
C ALA A 10 -3.60 -2.37 -7.08
N HIS A 11 -3.53 -3.66 -6.78
CA HIS A 11 -2.76 -4.16 -5.65
C HIS A 11 -1.29 -4.32 -6.05
N PHE A 12 -0.38 -3.70 -5.31
CA PHE A 12 1.06 -3.74 -5.59
C PHE A 12 1.84 -4.39 -4.44
N SER A 13 2.95 -5.03 -4.80
CA SER A 13 3.83 -5.73 -3.87
C SER A 13 4.59 -4.76 -2.97
N ILE A 14 4.81 -5.17 -1.72
CA ILE A 14 5.69 -4.46 -0.76
C ILE A 14 7.05 -5.15 -0.59
N SER A 15 7.38 -6.09 -1.48
CA SER A 15 8.69 -6.75 -1.47
C SER A 15 9.79 -5.70 -1.68
N GLY A 16 10.80 -5.70 -0.82
CA GLY A 16 11.84 -4.66 -0.79
C GLY A 16 11.47 -3.40 0.03
N GLY A 17 10.21 -3.25 0.47
CA GLY A 17 9.77 -2.16 1.34
C GLY A 17 8.41 -1.58 0.94
N LEU A 18 7.73 -0.90 1.87
CA LEU A 18 6.40 -0.32 1.61
C LEU A 18 6.40 0.73 0.48
N HIS A 19 7.51 1.44 0.32
CA HIS A 19 7.67 2.49 -0.70
C HIS A 19 7.74 1.93 -2.12
N GLU A 20 8.13 0.67 -2.30
CA GLU A 20 8.22 0.03 -3.63
C GLU A 20 6.86 -0.06 -4.32
N ALA A 21 5.79 -0.33 -3.56
CA ALA A 21 4.43 -0.31 -4.08
C ALA A 21 4.06 1.05 -4.71
N LEU A 22 4.57 2.17 -4.17
CA LEU A 22 4.33 3.50 -4.73
C LEU A 22 5.10 3.71 -6.04
N HIS A 23 6.34 3.21 -6.12
CA HIS A 23 7.14 3.26 -7.34
C HIS A 23 6.51 2.43 -8.45
N GLU A 24 6.03 1.23 -8.12
CA GLU A 24 5.38 0.36 -9.07
C GLU A 24 4.05 0.95 -9.56
N ALA A 25 3.19 1.43 -8.64
CA ALA A 25 1.96 2.13 -9.02
C ALA A 25 2.21 3.32 -9.96
N LYS A 26 3.28 4.10 -9.70
CA LYS A 26 3.67 5.21 -10.58
C LYS A 26 4.09 4.74 -11.96
N ARG A 27 4.85 3.64 -12.07
CA ARG A 27 5.25 3.08 -13.37
C ARG A 27 4.05 2.71 -14.25
N TYR A 28 2.97 2.25 -13.64
CA TYR A 28 1.72 1.93 -14.35
C TYR A 28 0.80 3.14 -14.56
N GLY A 29 1.21 4.35 -14.17
CA GLY A 29 0.40 5.56 -14.31
C GLY A 29 -0.80 5.63 -13.37
N CYS A 30 -0.82 4.83 -12.31
CA CYS A 30 -1.91 4.82 -11.34
C CYS A 30 -1.92 6.10 -10.47
N LEU A 31 -3.10 6.48 -10.01
CA LEU A 31 -3.29 7.52 -9.00
C LEU A 31 -3.67 6.94 -7.62
N ALA A 32 -4.08 5.67 -7.61
CA ALA A 32 -4.44 4.91 -6.44
C ALA A 32 -3.66 3.58 -6.36
N LEU A 33 -3.57 3.02 -5.16
CA LEU A 33 -3.13 1.64 -4.97
C LEU A 33 -3.74 1.00 -3.73
N GLN A 34 -3.66 -0.33 -3.68
CA GLN A 34 -3.84 -1.14 -2.48
C GLN A 34 -2.53 -1.89 -2.16
N MET A 35 -2.22 -2.09 -0.88
CA MET A 35 -1.08 -2.92 -0.46
C MET A 35 -1.36 -3.63 0.87
N PHE A 36 -0.60 -4.69 1.17
CA PHE A 36 -0.48 -5.16 2.56
C PHE A 36 0.50 -4.28 3.33
N THR A 37 0.41 -4.23 4.65
CA THR A 37 1.36 -3.51 5.52
C THR A 37 2.39 -4.44 6.17
N LYS A 38 2.20 -5.76 6.02
CA LYS A 38 3.10 -6.82 6.47
C LYS A 38 2.93 -8.06 5.59
N ASN A 39 3.67 -9.13 5.89
CA ASN A 39 3.42 -10.43 5.29
C ASN A 39 2.00 -10.92 5.67
N SER A 40 1.10 -11.02 4.69
CA SER A 40 -0.28 -11.46 4.88
C SER A 40 -0.43 -12.94 5.23
N ARG A 41 0.66 -13.72 5.16
CA ARG A 41 0.71 -15.15 5.45
C ARG A 41 1.14 -15.51 6.87
N ALA A 42 1.45 -14.52 7.71
CA ALA A 42 2.01 -14.76 9.04
C ALA A 42 1.32 -13.91 10.11
N TRP A 43 1.17 -14.49 11.31
CA TRP A 43 0.67 -13.78 12.49
C TRP A 43 1.65 -12.75 13.03
N LYS A 44 2.95 -13.02 12.92
CA LYS A 44 4.01 -12.13 13.41
C LYS A 44 3.83 -10.73 12.85
N GLU A 45 3.59 -9.78 13.73
CA GLU A 45 3.57 -8.36 13.39
C GLU A 45 4.99 -7.81 13.25
N ARG A 46 5.09 -6.68 12.56
CA ARG A 46 6.33 -5.90 12.45
C ARG A 46 6.06 -4.47 12.89
N THR A 47 7.03 -3.90 13.59
CA THR A 47 7.10 -2.45 13.78
C THR A 47 7.62 -1.84 12.48
N VAL A 48 7.00 -0.75 12.04
CA VAL A 48 7.52 0.06 10.93
C VAL A 48 8.48 1.08 11.53
N SER A 49 9.71 1.15 11.02
CA SER A 49 10.70 2.08 11.57
C SER A 49 10.45 3.52 11.13
N ASP A 50 11.02 4.49 11.85
CA ASP A 50 10.91 5.91 11.49
C ASP A 50 11.54 6.18 10.11
N GLU A 51 12.64 5.49 9.77
CA GLU A 51 13.26 5.58 8.46
C GLU A 51 12.33 5.09 7.35
N GLU A 52 11.61 3.99 7.57
CA GLU A 52 10.65 3.46 6.61
C GLU A 52 9.45 4.40 6.43
N ILE A 53 8.96 4.99 7.52
CA ILE A 53 7.88 5.99 7.49
C ILE A 53 8.29 7.20 6.67
N GLU A 54 9.48 7.75 6.93
CA GLU A 54 9.97 8.94 6.22
C GLU A 54 10.26 8.64 4.74
N LEU A 55 10.81 7.46 4.45
CA LEU A 55 11.02 7.02 3.07
C LEU A 55 9.68 6.90 2.33
N PHE A 56 8.68 6.26 2.94
CA PHE A 56 7.34 6.13 2.35
C PHE A 56 6.70 7.50 2.05
N LYS A 57 6.73 8.42 3.02
CA LYS A 57 6.21 9.79 2.85
C LYS A 57 6.90 10.53 1.71
N LYS A 58 8.24 10.53 1.66
CA LYS A 58 9.03 11.15 0.59
C LYS A 58 8.71 10.54 -0.76
N THR A 59 8.62 9.22 -0.85
CA THR A 59 8.28 8.52 -2.10
C THR A 59 6.85 8.81 -2.55
N ARG A 60 5.89 8.92 -1.63
CA ARG A 60 4.52 9.31 -1.97
C ARG A 60 4.47 10.72 -2.58
N GLN A 61 5.20 11.67 -1.99
CA GLN A 61 5.31 13.02 -2.54
C GLN A 61 5.92 13.03 -3.95
N LYS A 62 7.01 12.27 -4.15
CA LYS A 62 7.69 12.17 -5.46
C LYS A 62 6.85 11.49 -6.55
N THR A 63 6.13 10.43 -6.19
CA THR A 63 5.31 9.66 -7.16
C THR A 63 4.01 10.37 -7.52
N GLY A 64 3.46 11.16 -6.58
CA GLY A 64 2.18 11.83 -6.73
C GLY A 64 0.98 10.91 -6.50
N ILE A 65 1.18 9.74 -5.88
CA ILE A 65 0.09 8.82 -5.51
C ILE A 65 -0.82 9.50 -4.47
N LYS A 66 -2.11 9.56 -4.77
CA LYS A 66 -3.09 10.30 -3.97
C LYS A 66 -3.85 9.37 -3.03
N PHE A 67 -4.29 8.23 -3.52
CA PHE A 67 -5.18 7.31 -2.81
C PHE A 67 -4.48 6.00 -2.48
N ILE A 68 -4.57 5.56 -1.23
CA ILE A 68 -3.89 4.36 -0.75
C ILE A 68 -4.87 3.61 0.16
N ALA A 69 -5.03 2.32 -0.09
CA ALA A 69 -5.77 1.40 0.78
C ALA A 69 -4.82 0.34 1.34
N SER A 70 -4.94 0.05 2.64
CA SER A 70 -4.34 -1.16 3.20
C SER A 70 -5.33 -2.32 3.09
N HIS A 71 -4.83 -3.49 2.74
CA HIS A 71 -5.58 -4.74 2.89
C HIS A 71 -5.04 -5.47 4.12
N SER A 72 -5.94 -5.95 4.98
CA SER A 72 -5.54 -6.71 6.16
C SER A 72 -5.06 -8.11 5.80
N SER A 73 -4.40 -8.78 6.75
CA SER A 73 -4.01 -10.19 6.61
C SER A 73 -5.23 -11.07 6.33
N TYR A 74 -5.10 -12.04 5.42
CA TYR A 74 -6.17 -13.00 5.16
C TYR A 74 -6.31 -14.04 6.28
N LEU A 75 -5.37 -14.08 7.23
CA LEU A 75 -5.48 -14.92 8.43
C LEU A 75 -6.49 -14.38 9.45
N ILE A 76 -6.83 -13.09 9.37
CA ILE A 76 -7.77 -12.48 10.32
C ILE A 76 -9.18 -12.98 10.02
N ASN A 77 -9.77 -13.66 11.01
CA ASN A 77 -11.18 -14.03 11.01
C ASN A 77 -11.82 -13.49 12.30
N LEU A 78 -12.52 -12.35 12.20
CA LEU A 78 -13.22 -11.74 13.34
C LEU A 78 -14.46 -12.51 13.79
N ALA A 79 -14.91 -13.48 12.98
CA ALA A 79 -16.06 -14.34 13.26
C ALA A 79 -15.63 -15.77 13.61
N ALA A 80 -14.36 -15.97 14.02
CA ALA A 80 -13.91 -17.26 14.51
C ALA A 80 -14.70 -17.64 15.77
N PRO A 81 -15.07 -18.93 15.93
CA PRO A 81 -15.81 -19.40 17.10
C PRO A 81 -14.96 -19.55 18.36
N ASP A 82 -13.63 -19.41 18.22
CA ASP A 82 -12.62 -19.66 19.25
C ASP A 82 -12.11 -18.35 19.88
#